data_AF-A0A9D7U4D9-F1
#
_entry.id   AF-A0A9D7U4D9-F1
#
_cell.length_a   1.000
_cell.length_b   1.000
_cell.length_c   1.000
_cell.angle_alpha   90.00
_cell.angle_beta   90.00
_cell.angle_gamma   90.00
#
_symmetry.space_group_name_H-M   'P 1'
#
loop_
_entity.id
_entity.type
_entity.pdbx_description
1 polymer ?
#
loop_
_entity_poly.entity_id
_entity_poly.type
_entity_poly.pdbx_seq_one_letter_code
_entity_poly.pdbx_strand_id
1 'polypeptide(L)'
;MKPKSQLRALTMLLVLSVCSVFSYAQEKVNVSPSSKPMEQLKPNKVNSKYVNGILEQKSVMDNVIADDLIVQGDGCFGIDCINNENFGINTIKLKANNLRIGFDDTSTGAFPANDWELEANESASGGLNAFSILDVTGGKIPFRIEAAARTNALYVKSDGNVGIGTNNPILDIQMKTGNTPGVRLEQDNSSGFTAQTWDVAGNEANFFVRDITNGSKLPFRIRPNAPTSSIDIASTGNVGIGTSTPTVKLQVEGNGYFLGNLYAKEAILPGASSPSDRKLKKNIEDFTGAGSIIKQLSPKTYYYNTEKFPDVGLPSAWQFGLIAQEVEPVLPNLVANNTHPSGLTFKTVNYTGLIPVLVKAVQEQQTEIEVLKHKLSEYESLNARLNSLEALLKQTESFKSTDK
;
A
#
# COMPACT_ATOMS: atom_id res chain seq x y z
N MET A 1 -31.11 52.86 -5.83
CA MET A 1 -31.86 53.61 -6.88
C MET A 1 -31.91 52.77 -8.15
N LYS A 2 -33.08 52.22 -8.50
CA LYS A 2 -33.52 51.97 -9.90
C LYS A 2 -33.73 53.37 -10.59
N PRO A 3 -33.99 53.55 -11.91
CA PRO A 3 -34.67 52.58 -12.81
C PRO A 3 -34.41 52.66 -14.35
N LYS A 4 -35.02 51.69 -15.09
CA LYS A 4 -35.81 51.82 -16.37
C LYS A 4 -35.07 52.36 -17.62
N SER A 5 -35.38 52.05 -18.88
CA SER A 5 -36.44 51.35 -19.64
C SER A 5 -36.03 51.51 -21.12
N GLN A 6 -36.23 50.58 -22.05
CA GLN A 6 -37.37 50.52 -22.99
C GLN A 6 -36.89 49.65 -24.17
N LEU A 7 -37.62 48.60 -24.54
CA LEU A 7 -37.81 48.26 -25.95
C LEU A 7 -39.20 47.63 -26.11
N ARG A 8 -40.11 48.45 -26.65
CA ARG A 8 -41.48 48.16 -27.08
C ARG A 8 -41.44 47.30 -28.36
N ALA A 9 -42.20 46.22 -28.45
CA ALA A 9 -43.57 46.11 -28.97
C ALA A 9 -43.69 46.23 -30.51
N LEU A 10 -43.98 45.10 -31.16
CA LEU A 10 -44.51 44.91 -32.52
C LEU A 10 -44.89 43.40 -32.60
N THR A 11 -46.08 42.87 -32.86
CA THR A 11 -47.42 43.37 -33.19
C THR A 11 -48.39 42.22 -32.94
N MET A 12 -49.55 42.52 -32.37
CA MET A 12 -50.72 41.66 -32.24
C MET A 12 -51.85 42.38 -32.99
N LEU A 13 -52.48 41.79 -34.01
CA LEU A 13 -53.90 41.97 -34.36
C LEU A 13 -54.31 41.26 -35.68
N LEU A 14 -55.25 40.32 -35.59
CA LEU A 14 -56.45 40.12 -36.45
C LEU A 14 -57.15 38.83 -35.94
N VAL A 15 -58.16 38.86 -35.05
CA VAL A 15 -59.58 39.27 -35.19
C VAL A 15 -60.40 38.33 -36.10
N LEU A 16 -61.17 37.44 -35.42
CA LEU A 16 -62.56 37.01 -35.64
C LEU A 16 -63.08 36.63 -37.04
N SER A 17 -63.57 35.39 -37.17
CA SER A 17 -64.82 35.09 -37.88
C SER A 17 -65.51 33.87 -37.25
N VAL A 18 -66.80 34.04 -36.95
CA VAL A 18 -67.76 33.07 -36.41
C VAL A 18 -68.81 32.81 -37.51
N CYS A 19 -69.46 31.63 -37.46
CA CYS A 19 -70.61 31.13 -38.26
C CYS A 19 -70.22 30.21 -39.44
N SER A 20 -70.90 29.10 -39.75
CA SER A 20 -71.89 28.24 -39.08
C SER A 20 -72.26 27.10 -40.08
N VAL A 21 -72.72 25.96 -39.52
CA VAL A 21 -73.64 24.93 -40.09
C VAL A 21 -73.15 23.82 -41.04
N PHE A 22 -73.69 22.63 -40.72
CA PHE A 22 -73.86 21.34 -41.44
C PHE A 22 -72.75 20.30 -41.19
N SER A 23 -73.00 19.05 -40.79
CA SER A 23 -74.14 18.24 -40.30
C SER A 23 -73.72 16.78 -40.52
N TYR A 24 -74.23 15.83 -39.72
CA TYR A 24 -74.28 14.38 -39.99
C TYR A 24 -72.94 13.62 -39.96
N ALA A 25 -72.75 12.50 -39.26
CA ALA A 25 -73.70 11.47 -38.85
C ALA A 25 -73.40 10.90 -37.45
N GLN A 26 -74.47 10.58 -36.74
CA GLN A 26 -74.47 9.67 -35.59
C GLN A 26 -74.30 8.23 -36.09
N GLU A 27 -73.52 7.43 -35.37
CA GLU A 27 -73.81 5.99 -35.28
C GLU A 27 -74.01 5.63 -33.80
N LYS A 28 -75.19 5.10 -33.53
CA LYS A 28 -75.70 4.74 -32.21
C LYS A 28 -75.07 3.43 -31.77
N VAL A 29 -74.43 3.39 -30.61
CA VAL A 29 -74.36 2.17 -29.80
C VAL A 29 -75.14 2.42 -28.52
N ASN A 30 -76.28 1.73 -28.43
CA ASN A 30 -77.14 1.67 -27.25
C ASN A 30 -76.35 1.08 -26.07
N VAL A 31 -76.13 1.86 -25.02
CA VAL A 31 -75.79 1.33 -23.69
C VAL A 31 -76.94 1.67 -22.75
N SER A 32 -77.64 0.64 -22.31
CA SER A 32 -78.70 0.70 -21.30
C SER A 32 -78.13 1.16 -19.95
N PRO A 33 -78.75 2.10 -19.22
CA PRO A 33 -78.33 2.43 -17.87
C PRO A 33 -78.88 1.37 -16.90
N SER A 34 -78.07 0.37 -16.59
CA SER A 34 -78.31 -0.53 -15.46
C SER A 34 -77.89 0.18 -14.16
N SER A 35 -78.74 1.08 -13.67
CA SER A 35 -78.65 1.57 -12.29
C SER A 35 -79.22 0.50 -11.35
N LYS A 36 -78.39 -0.43 -10.88
CA LYS A 36 -78.67 -1.13 -9.62
C LYS A 36 -78.13 -0.25 -8.48
N PRO A 37 -78.97 0.19 -7.53
CA PRO A 37 -78.46 0.84 -6.34
C PRO A 37 -77.61 -0.15 -5.54
N MET A 38 -76.50 0.33 -4.98
CA MET A 38 -75.71 -0.35 -3.96
C MET A 38 -76.64 -0.92 -2.89
N GLU A 39 -76.67 -2.23 -2.74
CA GLU A 39 -77.25 -2.87 -1.57
C GLU A 39 -76.38 -2.45 -0.37
N GLN A 40 -76.93 -1.59 0.48
CA GLN A 40 -76.33 -1.24 1.75
C GLN A 40 -76.02 -2.53 2.51
N LEU A 41 -74.74 -2.76 2.83
CA LEU A 41 -74.32 -3.77 3.78
C LEU A 41 -75.08 -3.55 5.09
N LYS A 42 -76.10 -4.38 5.33
CA LYS A 42 -76.80 -4.43 6.61
C LYS A 42 -75.80 -4.90 7.67
N PRO A 43 -75.87 -4.37 8.90
CA PRO A 43 -74.97 -4.80 9.97
C PRO A 43 -75.12 -6.31 10.21
N ASN A 44 -73.98 -7.01 10.22
CA ASN A 44 -73.88 -8.45 10.49
C ASN A 44 -74.64 -8.80 11.77
N LYS A 45 -75.85 -9.35 11.64
CA LYS A 45 -76.39 -10.23 12.68
C LYS A 45 -75.54 -11.49 12.65
N VAL A 46 -74.99 -11.84 13.81
CA VAL A 46 -74.31 -13.12 14.03
C VAL A 46 -75.29 -14.24 13.69
N ASN A 47 -75.12 -14.85 12.52
CA ASN A 47 -75.84 -16.07 12.15
C ASN A 47 -75.00 -17.28 12.59
N SER A 48 -75.07 -17.62 13.88
CA SER A 48 -74.74 -18.98 14.31
C SER A 48 -75.98 -19.86 14.06
N LYS A 49 -75.89 -20.79 13.12
CA LYS A 49 -76.87 -21.87 12.99
C LYS A 49 -76.35 -23.08 13.76
N TYR A 50 -77.14 -23.55 14.72
CA TYR A 50 -76.95 -24.87 15.31
C TYR A 50 -77.58 -25.90 14.36
N VAL A 51 -76.80 -26.87 13.89
CA VAL A 51 -77.31 -28.08 13.24
C VAL A 51 -76.86 -29.26 14.09
N ASN A 52 -77.82 -30.02 14.64
CA ASN A 52 -77.60 -31.18 15.50
C ASN A 52 -76.70 -30.95 16.74
N GLY A 53 -76.77 -29.75 17.34
CA GLY A 53 -76.11 -29.48 18.63
C GLY A 53 -74.59 -29.32 18.57
N ILE A 54 -73.99 -29.31 17.38
CA ILE A 54 -72.56 -29.03 17.17
C ILE A 54 -72.43 -27.62 16.60
N LEU A 55 -71.54 -26.80 17.19
CA LEU A 55 -71.10 -25.55 16.58
C LEU A 55 -70.28 -25.91 15.34
N GLU A 56 -70.84 -25.73 14.14
CA GLU A 56 -70.06 -25.85 12.91
C GLU A 56 -68.95 -24.81 12.92
N GLN A 57 -67.72 -25.29 12.84
CA GLN A 57 -66.53 -24.49 12.69
C GLN A 57 -66.65 -23.68 11.41
N LYS A 58 -66.54 -22.36 11.54
CA LYS A 58 -66.62 -21.39 10.45
C LYS A 58 -65.64 -21.80 9.35
N SER A 59 -66.18 -22.25 8.21
CA SER A 59 -65.44 -22.36 6.96
C SER A 59 -64.68 -21.06 6.73
N VAL A 60 -63.35 -21.12 6.68
CA VAL A 60 -62.51 -20.02 6.19
C VAL A 60 -62.79 -19.90 4.70
N MET A 61 -63.73 -19.03 4.34
CA MET A 61 -63.93 -18.66 2.95
C MET A 61 -62.81 -17.69 2.57
N ASP A 62 -61.97 -18.11 1.63
CA ASP A 62 -60.96 -17.26 1.03
C ASP A 62 -61.61 -16.32 0.01
N ASN A 63 -61.19 -15.06 0.00
CA ASN A 63 -61.57 -14.13 -1.06
C ASN A 63 -60.55 -14.26 -2.20
N VAL A 64 -60.92 -15.00 -3.24
CA VAL A 64 -60.13 -15.05 -4.47
C VAL A 64 -60.64 -13.98 -5.43
N ILE A 65 -59.81 -12.97 -5.70
CA ILE A 65 -60.07 -12.00 -6.76
C ILE A 65 -59.38 -12.53 -8.02
N ALA A 66 -60.17 -13.06 -8.97
CA ALA A 66 -59.66 -13.71 -10.17
C ALA A 66 -59.14 -12.74 -11.26
N ASP A 67 -59.10 -11.45 -10.95
CA ASP A 67 -58.69 -10.34 -11.83
C ASP A 67 -57.84 -9.34 -11.04
N ASP A 68 -57.41 -8.24 -11.68
CA ASP A 68 -56.62 -7.19 -11.06
C ASP A 68 -57.35 -6.56 -9.85
N LEU A 69 -56.65 -6.48 -8.72
CA LEU A 69 -57.13 -5.75 -7.54
C LEU A 69 -56.55 -4.33 -7.53
N ILE A 70 -57.37 -3.35 -7.89
CA ILE A 70 -57.04 -1.93 -7.74
C ILE A 70 -57.66 -1.40 -6.44
N VAL A 71 -56.82 -0.99 -5.49
CA VAL A 71 -57.26 -0.35 -4.24
C VAL A 71 -56.99 1.14 -4.30
N GLN A 72 -58.05 1.95 -4.21
CA GLN A 72 -57.94 3.39 -4.00
C GLN A 72 -58.07 3.68 -2.50
N GLY A 73 -56.99 4.17 -1.87
CA GLY A 73 -56.88 4.34 -0.42
C GLY A 73 -55.74 3.49 0.15
N ASP A 74 -55.88 3.05 1.41
CA ASP A 74 -54.83 2.32 2.13
C ASP A 74 -55.29 0.90 2.54
N GLY A 75 -54.34 -0.03 2.62
CA GLY A 75 -54.61 -1.45 2.95
C GLY A 75 -53.77 -1.97 4.12
N CYS A 76 -54.42 -2.66 5.07
CA CYS A 76 -53.73 -3.36 6.15
C CYS A 76 -53.79 -4.87 5.94
N PHE A 77 -52.64 -5.54 6.01
CA PHE A 77 -52.50 -6.99 5.84
C PHE A 77 -51.80 -7.61 7.05
N GLY A 78 -52.34 -8.73 7.52
CA GLY A 78 -51.81 -9.47 8.66
C GLY A 78 -52.79 -9.56 9.83
N ILE A 79 -52.49 -10.48 10.75
CA ILE A 79 -53.40 -10.88 11.85
C ILE A 79 -53.64 -9.77 12.88
N ASP A 80 -52.77 -8.77 12.93
CA ASP A 80 -52.83 -7.67 13.91
C ASP A 80 -53.45 -6.38 13.34
N CYS A 81 -54.03 -6.44 12.14
CA CYS A 81 -54.81 -5.34 11.57
C CYS A 81 -56.14 -5.15 12.33
N ILE A 82 -56.52 -3.89 12.56
CA ILE A 82 -57.75 -3.56 13.30
C ILE A 82 -58.74 -2.77 12.44
N ASN A 83 -60.00 -2.76 12.88
CA ASN A 83 -61.01 -1.88 12.28
C ASN A 83 -60.66 -0.40 12.54
N ASN A 84 -60.90 0.47 11.56
CA ASN A 84 -60.49 1.87 11.59
C ASN A 84 -58.98 2.07 11.81
N GLU A 85 -58.15 1.27 11.14
CA GLU A 85 -56.69 1.40 11.17
C GLU A 85 -56.26 2.83 10.79
N ASN A 86 -55.40 3.45 11.61
CA ASN A 86 -54.81 4.74 11.27
C ASN A 86 -53.58 4.52 10.41
N PHE A 87 -53.59 4.94 9.16
CA PHE A 87 -52.50 4.69 8.21
C PHE A 87 -51.35 5.70 8.29
N GLY A 88 -51.60 6.91 8.78
CA GLY A 88 -50.62 8.00 8.76
C GLY A 88 -50.19 8.32 7.32
N ILE A 89 -48.90 8.15 7.02
CA ILE A 89 -48.35 8.35 5.67
C ILE A 89 -48.18 7.04 4.88
N ASN A 90 -48.57 5.90 5.44
CA ASN A 90 -48.36 4.59 4.83
C ASN A 90 -49.56 4.18 3.99
N THR A 91 -49.34 3.81 2.74
CA THR A 91 -50.41 3.25 1.88
C THR A 91 -50.66 1.76 2.15
N ILE A 92 -49.62 1.02 2.53
CA ILE A 92 -49.70 -0.40 2.91
C ILE A 92 -49.13 -0.56 4.31
N LYS A 93 -49.88 -1.21 5.19
CA LYS A 93 -49.41 -1.63 6.51
C LYS A 93 -49.43 -3.15 6.62
N LEU A 94 -48.28 -3.71 6.97
CA LEU A 94 -48.18 -5.12 7.31
C LEU A 94 -48.07 -5.23 8.83
N LYS A 95 -48.97 -6.01 9.47
CA LYS A 95 -49.02 -6.15 10.93
C LYS A 95 -49.15 -7.62 11.34
N ALA A 96 -48.06 -8.17 11.86
CA ALA A 96 -47.95 -9.50 12.45
C ALA A 96 -46.71 -9.55 13.35
N ASN A 97 -46.58 -10.58 14.19
CA ASN A 97 -45.35 -10.83 14.95
C ASN A 97 -44.17 -11.26 14.05
N ASN A 98 -44.44 -11.98 12.97
CA ASN A 98 -43.43 -12.46 12.00
C ASN A 98 -43.78 -11.93 10.61
N LEU A 99 -43.33 -10.70 10.30
CA LEU A 99 -43.68 -10.03 9.05
C LEU A 99 -42.81 -10.50 7.88
N ARG A 100 -43.44 -11.11 6.88
CA ARG A 100 -42.80 -11.61 5.66
C ARG A 100 -43.60 -11.23 4.42
N ILE A 101 -42.90 -11.02 3.32
CA ILE A 101 -43.46 -11.05 1.97
C ILE A 101 -42.74 -12.19 1.24
N GLY A 102 -43.44 -13.32 1.07
CA GLY A 102 -42.91 -14.46 0.34
C GLY A 102 -43.16 -14.35 -1.16
N PHE A 103 -42.17 -14.75 -1.93
CA PHE A 103 -42.25 -14.98 -3.37
C PHE A 103 -42.09 -16.48 -3.60
N ASP A 104 -43.21 -17.18 -3.69
CA ASP A 104 -43.30 -18.61 -3.97
C ASP A 104 -43.27 -18.81 -5.49
N ASP A 105 -42.15 -19.29 -6.01
CA ASP A 105 -41.93 -19.51 -7.44
C ASP A 105 -42.47 -20.88 -7.85
N THR A 106 -43.63 -20.86 -8.49
CA THR A 106 -44.32 -22.08 -8.97
C THR A 106 -43.89 -22.51 -10.38
N SER A 107 -42.85 -21.89 -10.94
CA SER A 107 -42.40 -22.16 -12.31
C SER A 107 -41.93 -23.61 -12.49
N THR A 108 -42.16 -24.17 -13.68
CA THR A 108 -41.75 -25.55 -14.03
C THR A 108 -40.98 -25.57 -15.35
N GLY A 109 -40.07 -26.55 -15.53
CA GLY A 109 -39.26 -26.65 -16.76
C GLY A 109 -37.96 -25.85 -16.69
N ALA A 110 -37.61 -25.14 -17.77
CA ALA A 110 -36.32 -24.45 -17.90
C ALA A 110 -36.31 -22.99 -17.36
N PHE A 111 -37.29 -22.64 -16.53
CA PHE A 111 -37.34 -21.32 -15.89
C PHE A 111 -36.57 -21.34 -14.56
N PRO A 112 -36.08 -20.18 -14.08
CA PRO A 112 -35.70 -20.02 -12.69
C PRO A 112 -36.86 -20.44 -11.76
N ALA A 113 -36.54 -21.01 -10.60
CA ALA A 113 -37.52 -21.57 -9.67
C ALA A 113 -37.06 -21.35 -8.21
N ASN A 114 -36.59 -20.14 -7.93
CA ASN A 114 -35.95 -19.82 -6.65
C ASN A 114 -36.91 -18.95 -5.82
N ASP A 115 -37.25 -19.43 -4.64
CA ASP A 115 -38.15 -18.74 -3.72
C ASP A 115 -37.39 -17.67 -2.95
N TRP A 116 -38.01 -16.49 -2.87
CA TRP A 116 -37.44 -15.35 -2.15
C TRP A 116 -38.36 -14.89 -1.04
N GLU A 117 -37.80 -14.23 -0.03
CA GLU A 117 -38.58 -13.62 1.04
C GLU A 117 -38.00 -12.26 1.44
N LEU A 118 -38.87 -11.26 1.63
CA LEU A 118 -38.55 -10.05 2.38
C LEU A 118 -38.92 -10.27 3.84
N GLU A 119 -37.95 -10.13 4.72
CA GLU A 119 -38.11 -10.34 6.15
C GLU A 119 -37.92 -9.04 6.93
N ALA A 120 -38.91 -8.69 7.76
CA ALA A 120 -38.77 -7.70 8.81
C ALA A 120 -38.71 -8.41 10.17
N ASN A 121 -37.52 -8.37 10.79
CA ASN A 121 -37.10 -9.04 12.02
C ASN A 121 -37.08 -10.57 11.93
N GLU A 122 -36.08 -11.19 12.56
CA GLU A 122 -36.00 -12.65 12.69
C GLU A 122 -37.11 -13.17 13.62
N SER A 123 -37.63 -14.37 13.33
CA SER A 123 -38.80 -14.95 14.02
C SER A 123 -38.45 -15.68 15.33
N ALA A 124 -37.17 -15.96 15.57
CA ALA A 124 -36.71 -16.61 16.79
C ALA A 124 -36.78 -15.63 17.98
N SER A 125 -37.10 -16.15 19.17
CA SER A 125 -37.02 -15.37 20.40
C SER A 125 -35.60 -14.84 20.61
N GLY A 126 -35.43 -13.52 20.68
CA GLY A 126 -34.12 -12.87 20.76
C GLY A 126 -33.38 -12.75 19.42
N GLY A 127 -34.07 -13.01 18.30
CA GLY A 127 -33.54 -12.83 16.96
C GLY A 127 -33.23 -11.38 16.63
N LEU A 128 -32.51 -11.17 15.52
CA LEU A 128 -32.06 -9.85 15.10
C LEU A 128 -33.24 -8.96 14.65
N ASN A 129 -33.18 -7.69 15.07
CA ASN A 129 -34.01 -6.64 14.48
C ASN A 129 -33.34 -6.21 13.17
N ALA A 130 -33.86 -6.66 12.03
CA ALA A 130 -33.24 -6.40 10.73
C ALA A 130 -34.26 -6.43 9.59
N PHE A 131 -33.92 -5.79 8.48
CA PHE A 131 -34.60 -5.99 7.21
C PHE A 131 -33.70 -6.82 6.29
N SER A 132 -34.22 -7.93 5.75
CA SER A 132 -33.42 -8.92 5.01
C SER A 132 -34.09 -9.35 3.71
N ILE A 133 -33.26 -9.72 2.73
CA ILE A 133 -33.65 -10.46 1.52
C ILE A 133 -33.11 -11.87 1.67
N LEU A 134 -34.00 -12.86 1.63
CA LEU A 134 -33.68 -14.26 1.81
C LEU A 134 -33.88 -15.01 0.50
N ASP A 135 -32.92 -15.88 0.19
CA ASP A 135 -33.07 -16.99 -0.76
C ASP A 135 -33.54 -18.19 0.05
N VAL A 136 -34.85 -18.45 -0.01
CA VAL A 136 -35.51 -19.46 0.82
C VAL A 136 -35.15 -20.85 0.33
N THR A 137 -35.14 -21.06 -0.99
CA THR A 137 -34.76 -22.35 -1.61
C THR A 137 -33.32 -22.73 -1.24
N GLY A 138 -32.39 -21.78 -1.34
CA GLY A 138 -30.97 -21.99 -1.02
C GLY A 138 -30.63 -21.91 0.47
N GLY A 139 -31.57 -21.48 1.32
CA GLY A 139 -31.34 -21.23 2.74
C GLY A 139 -30.27 -20.17 2.99
N LYS A 140 -30.23 -19.12 2.18
CA LYS A 140 -29.23 -18.03 2.25
C LYS A 140 -29.89 -16.69 2.54
N ILE A 141 -29.08 -15.76 3.05
CA ILE A 141 -29.49 -14.38 3.29
C ILE A 141 -28.50 -13.46 2.57
N PRO A 142 -28.70 -13.20 1.27
CA PRO A 142 -27.74 -12.42 0.48
C PRO A 142 -27.62 -10.96 0.92
N PHE A 143 -28.69 -10.40 1.52
CA PHE A 143 -28.67 -9.02 2.00
C PHE A 143 -29.40 -8.89 3.34
N ARG A 144 -28.79 -8.13 4.24
CA ARG A 144 -29.36 -7.79 5.55
C ARG A 144 -28.88 -6.41 5.99
N ILE A 145 -29.80 -5.62 6.53
CA ILE A 145 -29.52 -4.38 7.24
C ILE A 145 -30.12 -4.45 8.64
N GLU A 146 -29.25 -4.43 9.66
CA GLU A 146 -29.68 -4.44 11.07
C GLU A 146 -30.25 -3.08 11.50
N ALA A 147 -31.14 -3.12 12.48
CA ALA A 147 -31.65 -1.92 13.14
C ALA A 147 -30.49 -1.09 13.71
N ALA A 148 -30.64 0.23 13.66
CA ALA A 148 -29.60 1.21 14.04
C ALA A 148 -28.34 1.20 13.15
N ALA A 149 -28.34 0.53 12.00
CA ALA A 149 -27.36 0.81 10.96
C ALA A 149 -27.32 2.32 10.68
N ARG A 150 -26.10 2.88 10.62
CA ARG A 150 -25.89 4.33 10.46
C ARG A 150 -26.49 4.88 9.17
N THR A 151 -26.81 6.17 9.15
CA THR A 151 -27.16 6.88 7.91
C THR A 151 -26.06 6.69 6.86
N ASN A 152 -26.46 6.33 5.64
CA ASN A 152 -25.54 6.01 4.54
C ASN A 152 -24.60 4.84 4.86
N ALA A 153 -25.05 3.84 5.62
CA ALA A 153 -24.26 2.62 5.90
C ALA A 153 -23.74 1.99 4.60
N LEU A 154 -24.63 1.85 3.62
CA LEU A 154 -24.35 1.60 2.21
C LEU A 154 -25.15 2.61 1.39
N TYR A 155 -24.49 3.34 0.49
CA TYR A 155 -25.13 4.32 -0.38
C TYR A 155 -24.67 4.09 -1.80
N VAL A 156 -25.59 3.85 -2.73
CA VAL A 156 -25.29 3.76 -4.15
C VAL A 156 -25.73 5.07 -4.80
N LYS A 157 -24.77 5.86 -5.26
CA LYS A 157 -25.01 7.12 -5.95
C LYS A 157 -25.46 6.87 -7.38
N SER A 158 -26.19 7.81 -7.97
CA SER A 158 -26.75 7.68 -9.33
C SER A 158 -25.71 7.55 -10.45
N ASP A 159 -24.44 7.89 -10.18
CA ASP A 159 -23.32 7.70 -11.10
C ASP A 159 -22.63 6.33 -10.94
N GLY A 160 -23.13 5.47 -10.03
CA GLY A 160 -22.59 4.13 -9.77
C GLY A 160 -21.63 4.06 -8.58
N ASN A 161 -21.22 5.20 -8.01
CA ASN A 161 -20.28 5.19 -6.89
C ASN A 161 -20.91 4.66 -5.59
N VAL A 162 -20.15 3.87 -4.84
CA VAL A 162 -20.58 3.29 -3.56
C VAL A 162 -19.95 4.02 -2.39
N GLY A 163 -20.79 4.59 -1.54
CA GLY A 163 -20.41 5.20 -0.27
C GLY A 163 -20.65 4.26 0.90
N ILE A 164 -19.64 4.09 1.75
CA ILE A 164 -19.74 3.40 3.03
C ILE A 164 -19.57 4.45 4.13
N GLY A 165 -20.68 5.01 4.61
CA GLY A 165 -20.70 6.11 5.57
C GLY A 165 -20.79 7.51 4.97
N THR A 166 -21.06 7.62 3.68
CA THR A 166 -21.17 8.89 2.96
C THR A 166 -22.22 8.79 1.86
N ASN A 167 -23.03 9.83 1.67
CA ASN A 167 -23.96 9.97 0.54
C ASN A 167 -23.36 10.75 -0.64
N ASN A 168 -22.13 11.24 -0.50
CA ASN A 168 -21.42 11.95 -1.56
C ASN A 168 -20.08 11.27 -1.86
N PRO A 169 -20.08 10.00 -2.31
CA PRO A 169 -18.85 9.37 -2.78
C PRO A 169 -18.33 10.09 -4.05
N ILE A 170 -17.04 10.39 -4.07
CA ILE A 170 -16.33 11.03 -5.20
C ILE A 170 -15.38 10.08 -5.94
N LEU A 171 -15.26 8.85 -5.45
CA LEU A 171 -14.55 7.73 -6.07
C LEU A 171 -15.51 6.55 -6.14
N ASP A 172 -15.22 5.60 -7.05
CA ASP A 172 -16.03 4.40 -7.28
C ASP A 172 -16.43 3.69 -5.98
N ILE A 173 -15.51 3.62 -5.02
CA ILE A 173 -15.78 3.21 -3.64
C ILE A 173 -15.16 4.23 -2.68
N GLN A 174 -15.97 4.76 -1.77
CA GLN A 174 -15.48 5.66 -0.71
C GLN A 174 -15.95 5.23 0.67
N MET A 175 -14.99 5.02 1.57
CA MET A 175 -15.24 4.72 2.98
C MET A 175 -15.01 5.97 3.84
N LYS A 176 -16.01 6.34 4.64
CA LYS A 176 -15.92 7.48 5.57
C LYS A 176 -16.26 7.01 6.98
N THR A 177 -15.27 7.06 7.87
CA THR A 177 -15.39 6.79 9.30
C THR A 177 -14.48 7.75 10.09
N GLY A 178 -14.73 7.90 11.39
CA GLY A 178 -14.04 8.87 12.24
C GLY A 178 -12.58 8.52 12.55
N ASN A 179 -12.19 7.26 12.40
CA ASN A 179 -10.81 6.82 12.63
C ASN A 179 -10.51 5.58 11.79
N THR A 180 -9.40 5.61 11.04
CA THR A 180 -8.84 4.46 10.29
C THR A 180 -9.85 3.78 9.36
N PRO A 181 -10.38 4.47 8.33
CA PRO A 181 -11.05 3.78 7.22
C PRO A 181 -10.12 2.71 6.62
N GLY A 182 -10.68 1.55 6.32
CA GLY A 182 -9.92 0.45 5.77
C GLY A 182 -10.79 -0.69 5.30
N VAL A 183 -10.16 -1.60 4.57
CA VAL A 183 -10.73 -2.85 4.08
C VAL A 183 -10.05 -3.99 4.81
N ARG A 184 -10.85 -4.97 5.23
CA ARG A 184 -10.35 -6.25 5.75
C ARG A 184 -10.48 -7.32 4.69
N LEU A 185 -9.42 -8.08 4.51
CA LEU A 185 -9.35 -9.32 3.75
C LEU A 185 -9.17 -10.46 4.75
N GLU A 186 -10.18 -11.32 4.86
CA GLU A 186 -10.18 -12.42 5.81
C GLU A 186 -10.34 -13.74 5.06
N GLN A 187 -9.31 -14.58 5.17
CA GLN A 187 -9.32 -15.96 4.74
C GLN A 187 -9.56 -16.83 5.98
N ASP A 188 -10.63 -17.61 5.95
CA ASP A 188 -10.90 -18.65 6.94
C ASP A 188 -10.21 -19.97 6.57
N ASN A 189 -10.50 -21.04 7.31
CA ASN A 189 -9.97 -22.38 7.05
C ASN A 189 -10.97 -23.33 6.36
N SER A 190 -12.12 -22.83 5.92
CA SER A 190 -13.20 -23.65 5.35
C SER A 190 -12.77 -24.39 4.08
N SER A 191 -11.79 -23.82 3.35
CA SER A 191 -11.22 -24.39 2.13
C SER A 191 -9.86 -25.10 2.36
N GLY A 192 -9.51 -25.41 3.61
CA GLY A 192 -8.31 -26.21 3.95
C GLY A 192 -6.98 -25.43 3.98
N PHE A 193 -7.01 -24.11 3.78
CA PHE A 193 -5.84 -23.24 3.93
C PHE A 193 -5.75 -22.68 5.36
N THR A 194 -4.55 -22.35 5.81
CA THR A 194 -4.37 -21.68 7.10
C THR A 194 -5.06 -20.31 7.07
N ALA A 195 -5.89 -20.02 8.08
CA ALA A 195 -6.57 -18.75 8.18
C ALA A 195 -5.58 -17.57 8.22
N GLN A 196 -5.92 -16.48 7.53
CA GLN A 196 -5.11 -15.26 7.44
C GLN A 196 -6.01 -14.04 7.34
N THR A 197 -5.69 -12.99 8.11
CA THR A 197 -6.44 -11.74 8.12
C THR A 197 -5.50 -10.57 7.88
N TRP A 198 -5.83 -9.77 6.87
CA TRP A 198 -5.07 -8.61 6.45
C TRP A 198 -5.97 -7.38 6.39
N ASP A 199 -5.47 -6.24 6.88
CA ASP A 199 -6.13 -4.95 6.69
C ASP A 199 -5.31 -4.07 5.75
N VAL A 200 -5.99 -3.34 4.86
CA VAL A 200 -5.44 -2.19 4.12
C VAL A 200 -6.19 -0.95 4.60
N ALA A 201 -5.48 -0.01 5.22
CA ALA A 201 -6.13 1.12 5.88
C ALA A 201 -5.25 2.37 5.90
N GLY A 202 -5.87 3.50 6.19
CA GLY A 202 -5.19 4.78 6.32
C GLY A 202 -5.79 5.68 7.39
N ASN A 203 -4.95 6.43 8.09
CA ASN A 203 -5.35 7.42 9.10
C ASN A 203 -4.33 8.57 9.16
N GLU A 204 -4.48 9.45 10.15
CA GLU A 204 -3.61 10.61 10.36
C GLU A 204 -2.15 10.25 10.62
N ALA A 205 -1.86 9.01 11.01
CA ALA A 205 -0.50 8.56 11.32
C ALA A 205 0.16 7.83 10.15
N ASN A 206 -0.59 7.12 9.28
CA ASN A 206 -0.05 6.36 8.16
C ASN A 206 -1.11 5.75 7.25
N PHE A 207 -0.71 5.43 6.01
CA PHE A 207 -1.27 4.39 5.16
C PHE A 207 -0.49 3.09 5.37
N PHE A 208 -1.17 1.93 5.46
CA PHE A 208 -0.50 0.68 5.80
C PHE A 208 -1.19 -0.59 5.28
N VAL A 209 -0.39 -1.65 5.20
CA VAL A 209 -0.85 -3.04 5.13
C VAL A 209 -0.53 -3.71 6.46
N ARG A 210 -1.54 -4.28 7.12
CA ARG A 210 -1.43 -4.89 8.45
C ARG A 210 -1.74 -6.37 8.39
N ASP A 211 -0.83 -7.17 8.90
CA ASP A 211 -1.02 -8.59 9.19
C ASP A 211 -1.64 -8.74 10.57
N ILE A 212 -2.97 -8.93 10.62
CA ILE A 212 -3.70 -9.09 11.90
C ILE A 212 -3.32 -10.40 12.56
N THR A 213 -3.23 -11.48 11.79
CA THR A 213 -2.97 -12.84 12.29
C THR A 213 -1.64 -12.94 13.03
N ASN A 214 -0.59 -12.27 12.54
CA ASN A 214 0.75 -12.34 13.13
C ASN A 214 1.06 -11.18 14.08
N GLY A 215 0.07 -10.76 14.87
CA GLY A 215 0.26 -9.76 15.93
C GLY A 215 0.16 -8.31 15.44
N SER A 216 -0.70 -8.04 14.47
CA SER A 216 -0.90 -6.69 13.91
C SER A 216 0.38 -6.04 13.36
N LYS A 217 1.26 -6.86 12.77
CA LYS A 217 2.51 -6.39 12.16
C LYS A 217 2.20 -5.53 10.94
N LEU A 218 3.09 -4.57 10.65
CA LEU A 218 2.90 -3.60 9.58
C LEU A 218 4.05 -3.73 8.57
N PRO A 219 4.04 -4.78 7.72
CA PRO A 219 5.10 -5.01 6.74
C PRO A 219 5.20 -3.89 5.70
N PHE A 220 4.14 -3.12 5.48
CA PHE A 220 4.16 -1.93 4.63
C PHE A 220 3.51 -0.76 5.34
N ARG A 221 4.20 0.40 5.34
CA ARG A 221 3.72 1.62 5.98
C ARG A 221 4.30 2.85 5.26
N ILE A 222 3.41 3.74 4.83
CA ILE A 222 3.75 5.09 4.35
C ILE A 222 3.22 6.10 5.38
N ARG A 223 4.09 7.00 5.85
CA ARG A 223 3.68 8.08 6.77
C ARG A 223 3.19 9.31 5.98
N PRO A 224 2.34 10.16 6.58
CA PRO A 224 1.99 11.43 5.98
C PRO A 224 3.24 12.23 5.60
N ASN A 225 3.17 12.94 4.47
CA ASN A 225 4.26 13.74 3.91
C ASN A 225 5.48 12.94 3.40
N ALA A 226 5.37 11.62 3.22
CA ALA A 226 6.36 10.88 2.43
C ALA A 226 6.47 11.50 1.03
N PRO A 227 7.67 11.84 0.53
CA PRO A 227 7.85 12.45 -0.78
C PRO A 227 7.32 11.58 -1.92
N THR A 228 6.95 12.22 -3.03
CA THR A 228 6.67 11.51 -4.29
C THR A 228 7.84 10.60 -4.66
N SER A 229 7.52 9.40 -5.13
CA SER A 229 8.51 8.38 -5.51
C SER A 229 9.47 7.99 -4.38
N SER A 230 9.01 8.04 -3.12
CA SER A 230 9.68 7.40 -1.97
C SER A 230 9.99 5.92 -2.26
N ILE A 231 9.03 5.21 -2.86
CA ILE A 231 9.23 3.92 -3.56
C ILE A 231 8.38 4.00 -4.83
N ASP A 232 8.98 3.72 -5.97
CA ASP A 232 8.34 3.79 -7.28
C ASP A 232 8.70 2.54 -8.09
N ILE A 233 7.74 1.98 -8.82
CA ILE A 233 7.98 0.86 -9.74
C ILE A 233 7.67 1.39 -11.14
N ALA A 234 8.72 1.65 -11.90
CA ALA A 234 8.60 2.16 -13.25
C ALA A 234 7.95 1.14 -14.19
N SER A 235 7.41 1.60 -15.33
CA SER A 235 6.82 0.73 -16.36
C SER A 235 7.80 -0.29 -16.95
N THR A 236 9.11 -0.10 -16.75
CA THR A 236 10.17 -1.04 -17.09
C THR A 236 10.34 -2.18 -16.06
N GLY A 237 9.57 -2.16 -14.98
CA GLY A 237 9.69 -3.05 -13.83
C GLY A 237 10.89 -2.75 -12.94
N ASN A 238 11.54 -1.61 -13.11
CA ASN A 238 12.64 -1.15 -12.27
C ASN A 238 12.09 -0.45 -11.01
N VAL A 239 12.73 -0.66 -9.87
CA VAL A 239 12.36 -0.04 -8.60
C VAL A 239 13.23 1.20 -8.35
N GLY A 240 12.59 2.34 -8.18
CA GLY A 240 13.21 3.59 -7.74
C GLY A 240 12.92 3.85 -6.25
N ILE A 241 13.94 4.30 -5.52
CA ILE A 241 13.81 4.87 -4.17
C ILE A 241 14.29 6.31 -4.25
N GLY A 242 13.38 7.26 -4.13
CA GLY A 242 13.62 8.69 -4.34
C GLY A 242 13.52 9.16 -5.80
N THR A 243 13.21 8.27 -6.75
CA THR A 243 13.13 8.58 -8.19
C THR A 243 12.04 7.78 -8.89
N SER A 244 11.31 8.41 -9.83
CA SER A 244 10.33 7.73 -10.70
C SER A 244 10.90 7.26 -12.03
N THR A 245 12.16 7.61 -12.34
CA THR A 245 12.83 7.25 -13.60
C THR A 245 14.09 6.41 -13.36
N PRO A 246 13.98 5.24 -12.69
CA PRO A 246 15.12 4.37 -12.45
C PRO A 246 15.68 3.79 -13.75
N THR A 247 16.98 3.99 -13.97
CA THR A 247 17.72 3.52 -15.16
C THR A 247 18.23 2.08 -15.04
N VAL A 248 18.17 1.52 -13.82
CA VAL A 248 18.60 0.17 -13.46
C VAL A 248 17.56 -0.51 -12.58
N LYS A 249 17.67 -1.83 -12.38
CA LYS A 249 16.65 -2.65 -11.68
C LYS A 249 16.29 -2.15 -10.28
N LEU A 250 17.28 -1.65 -9.54
CA LEU A 250 17.09 -0.95 -8.28
C LEU A 250 17.96 0.31 -8.33
N GLN A 251 17.34 1.48 -8.32
CA GLN A 251 18.03 2.76 -8.22
C GLN A 251 17.62 3.45 -6.92
N VAL A 252 18.61 3.78 -6.08
CA VAL A 252 18.42 4.59 -4.88
C VAL A 252 19.04 5.96 -5.15
N GLU A 253 18.23 7.00 -5.14
CA GLU A 253 18.70 8.38 -5.18
C GLU A 253 19.04 8.83 -3.76
N GLY A 254 20.27 8.54 -3.33
CA GLY A 254 20.75 8.83 -1.98
C GLY A 254 21.70 7.78 -1.44
N ASN A 255 21.74 7.64 -0.12
CA ASN A 255 22.64 6.71 0.58
C ASN A 255 21.90 5.42 0.97
N GLY A 256 22.58 4.28 0.82
CA GLY A 256 22.14 3.00 1.40
C GLY A 256 22.88 2.72 2.72
N TYR A 257 22.13 2.37 3.77
CA TYR A 257 22.69 1.93 5.05
C TYR A 257 22.26 0.49 5.33
N PHE A 258 23.21 -0.44 5.38
CA PHE A 258 22.97 -1.87 5.54
C PHE A 258 23.65 -2.36 6.82
N LEU A 259 22.86 -2.84 7.80
CA LEU A 259 23.37 -3.39 9.07
C LEU A 259 23.90 -4.83 8.95
N GLY A 260 23.64 -5.49 7.83
CA GLY A 260 24.05 -6.87 7.56
C GLY A 260 24.93 -6.97 6.31
N ASN A 261 25.20 -8.20 5.89
CA ASN A 261 26.04 -8.47 4.73
C ASN A 261 25.33 -8.06 3.42
N LEU A 262 26.05 -7.34 2.55
CA LEU A 262 25.67 -7.12 1.16
C LEU A 262 26.38 -8.14 0.26
N TYR A 263 25.64 -9.09 -0.31
CA TYR A 263 26.17 -10.04 -1.29
C TYR A 263 26.00 -9.46 -2.70
N ALA A 264 27.09 -9.05 -3.32
CA ALA A 264 27.12 -8.52 -4.68
C ALA A 264 28.21 -9.24 -5.49
N LYS A 265 27.86 -9.76 -6.68
CA LYS A 265 28.79 -10.52 -7.53
C LYS A 265 29.93 -9.64 -8.08
N GLU A 266 29.58 -8.43 -8.52
CA GLU A 266 30.48 -7.51 -9.23
C GLU A 266 30.19 -6.05 -8.80
N ALA A 267 30.35 -5.74 -7.51
CA ALA A 267 30.14 -4.39 -7.01
C ALA A 267 31.29 -3.46 -7.46
N ILE A 268 30.94 -2.39 -8.17
CA ILE A 268 31.83 -1.25 -8.37
C ILE A 268 31.58 -0.31 -7.18
N LEU A 269 32.52 -0.29 -6.26
CA LEU A 269 32.51 0.61 -5.12
C LEU A 269 33.63 1.62 -5.35
N PRO A 270 33.31 2.87 -5.75
CA PRO A 270 34.31 3.94 -5.80
C PRO A 270 35.00 4.04 -4.43
N GLY A 271 36.23 3.51 -4.31
CA GLY A 271 36.95 3.36 -3.04
C GLY A 271 37.47 1.96 -2.72
N ALA A 272 36.81 0.88 -3.17
CA ALA A 272 37.28 -0.51 -2.97
C ALA A 272 37.70 -1.20 -4.29
N SER A 273 37.07 -0.85 -5.42
CA SER A 273 37.48 -1.22 -6.78
C SER A 273 37.44 0.03 -7.65
N SER A 274 38.54 0.78 -7.68
CA SER A 274 38.61 2.06 -8.38
C SER A 274 38.84 1.84 -9.88
N PRO A 275 37.94 2.32 -10.77
CA PRO A 275 38.19 2.32 -12.21
C PRO A 275 39.54 2.98 -12.53
N SER A 276 40.45 2.25 -13.17
CA SER A 276 41.85 2.67 -13.32
C SER A 276 42.31 2.89 -14.77
N ASP A 277 41.39 2.76 -15.73
CA ASP A 277 41.63 2.97 -17.17
C ASP A 277 42.24 4.37 -17.43
N ARG A 278 43.25 4.44 -18.31
CA ARG A 278 43.96 5.69 -18.67
C ARG A 278 42.98 6.77 -19.13
N LYS A 279 41.89 6.43 -19.83
CA LYS A 279 40.90 7.40 -20.32
C LYS A 279 40.14 8.13 -19.21
N LEU A 280 40.17 7.59 -17.99
CA LEU A 280 39.51 8.16 -16.81
C LEU A 280 40.46 9.04 -15.98
N LYS A 281 41.71 9.27 -16.42
CA LYS A 281 42.77 9.99 -15.69
C LYS A 281 43.30 11.19 -16.49
N LYS A 282 43.69 12.25 -15.79
CA LYS A 282 44.34 13.46 -16.35
C LYS A 282 45.58 13.82 -15.52
N ASN A 283 46.55 14.53 -16.10
CA ASN A 283 47.80 14.98 -15.46
C ASN A 283 48.56 13.84 -14.76
N ILE A 284 48.98 12.83 -15.53
CA ILE A 284 49.69 11.66 -15.01
C ILE A 284 51.19 11.99 -14.94
N GLU A 285 51.75 11.98 -13.73
CA GLU A 285 53.16 12.27 -13.44
C GLU A 285 53.81 11.13 -12.66
N ASP A 286 55.14 11.02 -12.74
CA ASP A 286 55.91 10.06 -11.95
C ASP A 286 55.97 10.49 -10.49
N PHE A 287 55.85 9.52 -9.58
CA PHE A 287 55.94 9.74 -8.15
C PHE A 287 57.33 9.39 -7.61
N THR A 288 57.90 10.25 -6.77
CA THR A 288 59.23 10.09 -6.15
C THR A 288 59.21 10.53 -4.68
N GLY A 289 60.17 10.07 -3.88
CA GLY A 289 60.28 10.43 -2.47
C GLY A 289 59.34 9.64 -1.56
N ALA A 290 58.84 8.51 -2.06
CA ALA A 290 57.90 7.65 -1.35
C ALA A 290 58.51 7.08 -0.07
N GLY A 291 59.80 6.73 -0.08
CA GLY A 291 60.52 6.23 1.10
C GLY A 291 60.49 7.22 2.27
N SER A 292 60.67 8.51 1.99
CA SER A 292 60.62 9.58 3.02
C SER A 292 59.23 9.80 3.59
N ILE A 293 58.19 9.58 2.78
CA ILE A 293 56.78 9.66 3.20
C ILE A 293 56.44 8.49 4.11
N ILE A 294 56.75 7.26 3.70
CA ILE A 294 56.42 6.05 4.49
C ILE A 294 57.14 6.05 5.85
N LYS A 295 58.36 6.57 5.93
CA LYS A 295 59.10 6.72 7.20
C LYS A 295 58.41 7.61 8.23
N GLN A 296 57.52 8.51 7.82
CA GLN A 296 56.76 9.39 8.73
C GLN A 296 55.48 8.74 9.27
N LEU A 297 55.04 7.62 8.69
CA LEU A 297 53.84 6.92 9.12
C LEU A 297 54.14 5.99 10.31
N SER A 298 53.20 5.88 11.25
CA SER A 298 53.34 5.05 12.45
C SER A 298 52.26 3.96 12.50
N PRO A 299 52.55 2.73 12.03
CA PRO A 299 51.63 1.60 12.17
C PRO A 299 51.30 1.30 13.64
N LYS A 300 50.02 1.01 13.92
CA LYS A 300 49.50 0.68 15.25
C LYS A 300 48.74 -0.65 15.21
N THR A 301 48.56 -1.21 16.40
CA THR A 301 47.59 -2.28 16.68
C THR A 301 46.53 -1.77 17.64
N TYR A 302 45.27 -2.12 17.44
CA TYR A 302 44.17 -1.62 18.28
C TYR A 302 42.95 -2.54 18.28
N TYR A 303 42.05 -2.32 19.24
CA TYR A 303 40.67 -2.80 19.22
C TYR A 303 39.74 -1.61 18.99
N TYR A 304 38.65 -1.82 18.25
CA TYR A 304 37.60 -0.80 18.18
C TYR A 304 36.82 -0.75 19.49
N ASN A 305 36.43 0.45 19.91
CA ASN A 305 35.60 0.63 21.10
C ASN A 305 34.12 0.39 20.77
N THR A 306 33.75 -0.89 20.64
CA THR A 306 32.39 -1.32 20.29
C THR A 306 31.36 -1.04 21.39
N GLU A 307 31.80 -0.93 22.65
CA GLU A 307 30.92 -0.58 23.78
C GLU A 307 30.45 0.87 23.70
N LYS A 308 31.34 1.79 23.34
CA LYS A 308 31.02 3.22 23.20
C LYS A 308 30.30 3.54 21.89
N PHE A 309 30.52 2.74 20.85
CA PHE A 309 29.97 2.97 19.51
C PHE A 309 29.31 1.70 18.94
N PRO A 310 28.27 1.15 19.60
CA PRO A 310 27.67 -0.13 19.22
C PRO A 310 26.98 -0.07 17.85
N ASP A 311 26.44 1.09 17.48
CA ASP A 311 25.62 1.26 16.27
C ASP A 311 26.44 1.44 14.98
N VAL A 312 27.78 1.50 15.07
CA VAL A 312 28.67 1.77 13.92
C VAL A 312 29.08 0.48 13.19
N GLY A 313 28.80 -0.70 13.76
CA GLY A 313 29.09 -1.99 13.12
C GLY A 313 30.58 -2.33 13.02
N LEU A 314 31.39 -1.91 14.01
CA LEU A 314 32.83 -2.13 14.02
C LEU A 314 33.19 -3.56 14.47
N PRO A 315 34.26 -4.18 13.92
CA PRO A 315 34.70 -5.50 14.35
C PRO A 315 35.29 -5.46 15.77
N SER A 316 34.98 -6.50 16.57
CA SER A 316 35.52 -6.66 17.93
C SER A 316 36.89 -7.33 17.99
N ALA A 317 37.33 -7.93 16.88
CA ALA A 317 38.65 -8.58 16.80
C ALA A 317 39.78 -7.55 16.81
N TRP A 318 40.97 -7.98 17.23
CA TRP A 318 42.19 -7.15 17.19
C TRP A 318 42.55 -6.77 15.76
N GLN A 319 43.05 -5.55 15.55
CA GLN A 319 43.33 -4.97 14.24
C GLN A 319 44.74 -4.38 14.13
N PHE A 320 45.24 -4.29 12.90
CA PHE A 320 46.39 -3.48 12.52
C PHE A 320 45.92 -2.29 11.68
N GLY A 321 46.58 -1.15 11.81
CA GLY A 321 46.28 0.00 10.97
C GLY A 321 47.08 1.25 11.29
N LEU A 322 46.52 2.39 10.91
CA LEU A 322 47.06 3.74 11.10
C LEU A 322 46.00 4.61 11.79
N ILE A 323 46.45 5.64 12.51
CA ILE A 323 45.57 6.65 13.09
C ILE A 323 45.36 7.76 12.07
N ALA A 324 44.12 8.01 11.66
CA ALA A 324 43.80 8.96 10.60
C ALA A 324 44.37 10.37 10.86
N GLN A 325 44.36 10.80 12.12
CA GLN A 325 44.91 12.09 12.56
C GLN A 325 46.44 12.17 12.44
N GLU A 326 47.15 11.05 12.54
CA GLU A 326 48.61 10.99 12.31
C GLU A 326 48.95 10.93 10.82
N VAL A 327 48.07 10.34 10.00
CA VAL A 327 48.24 10.25 8.53
C VAL A 327 47.96 11.59 7.85
N GLU A 328 46.95 12.33 8.30
CA GLU A 328 46.47 13.57 7.68
C GLU A 328 47.56 14.63 7.42
N PRO A 329 48.50 14.95 8.34
CA PRO A 329 49.56 15.91 8.05
C PRO A 329 50.59 15.43 7.01
N VAL A 330 50.68 14.12 6.74
CA VAL A 330 51.66 13.53 5.80
C VAL A 330 51.02 13.26 4.43
N LEU A 331 49.82 12.67 4.43
CA LEU A 331 49.06 12.27 3.24
C LEU A 331 47.60 12.72 3.38
N PRO A 332 47.32 14.03 3.35
CA PRO A 332 45.97 14.56 3.60
C PRO A 332 44.93 14.01 2.62
N ASN A 333 45.33 13.77 1.37
CA ASN A 333 44.47 13.23 0.32
C ASN A 333 44.00 11.79 0.55
N LEU A 334 44.60 11.07 1.52
CA LEU A 334 44.18 9.72 1.91
C LEU A 334 43.29 9.71 3.15
N VAL A 335 42.99 10.87 3.74
CA VAL A 335 42.15 10.99 4.94
C VAL A 335 40.86 11.73 4.57
N ALA A 336 39.72 11.17 4.98
CA ALA A 336 38.41 11.77 4.75
C ALA A 336 37.61 11.89 6.05
N ASN A 337 36.83 12.96 6.18
CA ASN A 337 35.84 13.11 7.25
C ASN A 337 34.52 12.47 6.81
N ASN A 338 33.90 11.69 7.69
CA ASN A 338 32.64 11.01 7.46
C ASN A 338 31.68 11.30 8.61
N THR A 339 30.37 11.22 8.33
CA THR A 339 29.31 11.37 9.32
C THR A 339 28.40 10.15 9.28
N HIS A 340 28.29 9.45 10.39
CA HIS A 340 27.34 8.35 10.57
C HIS A 340 25.89 8.88 10.62
N PRO A 341 24.87 8.11 10.22
CA PRO A 341 23.46 8.52 10.37
C PRO A 341 23.04 8.92 11.78
N SER A 342 23.75 8.44 12.82
CA SER A 342 23.53 8.87 14.21
C SER A 342 24.06 10.29 14.53
N GLY A 343 24.70 10.96 13.56
CA GLY A 343 25.36 12.25 13.72
C GLY A 343 26.83 12.15 14.17
N LEU A 344 27.36 10.95 14.46
CA LEU A 344 28.76 10.77 14.83
C LEU A 344 29.69 11.11 13.66
N THR A 345 30.59 12.08 13.85
CA THR A 345 31.64 12.41 12.87
C THR A 345 32.94 11.68 13.19
N PHE A 346 33.60 11.12 12.18
CA PHE A 346 34.89 10.43 12.34
C PHE A 346 35.73 10.50 11.06
N LYS A 347 37.04 10.22 11.17
CA LYS A 347 37.97 10.19 10.03
C LYS A 347 38.22 8.76 9.57
N THR A 348 38.41 8.57 8.27
CA THR A 348 38.77 7.29 7.64
C THR A 348 40.06 7.43 6.84
N VAL A 349 40.81 6.32 6.71
CA VAL A 349 42.02 6.24 5.89
C VAL A 349 41.76 5.39 4.64
N ASN A 350 42.14 5.90 3.47
CA ASN A 350 42.15 5.15 2.22
C ASN A 350 43.42 4.28 2.14
N TYR A 351 43.37 3.09 2.76
CA TYR A 351 44.47 2.13 2.74
C TYR A 351 44.81 1.65 1.31
N THR A 352 43.83 1.56 0.41
CA THR A 352 44.07 1.21 -1.00
C THR A 352 44.94 2.26 -1.70
N GLY A 353 44.73 3.55 -1.41
CA GLY A 353 45.54 4.64 -1.93
C GLY A 353 46.96 4.68 -1.38
N LEU A 354 47.24 4.00 -0.27
CA LEU A 354 48.58 3.87 0.29
C LEU A 354 49.42 2.82 -0.47
N ILE A 355 48.77 1.85 -1.13
CA ILE A 355 49.46 0.76 -1.84
C ILE A 355 50.42 1.29 -2.92
N PRO A 356 50.04 2.21 -3.84
CA PRO A 356 50.98 2.77 -4.81
C PRO A 356 52.18 3.50 -4.18
N VAL A 357 51.99 4.16 -3.03
CA VAL A 357 53.07 4.81 -2.28
C VAL A 357 54.05 3.76 -1.74
N LEU A 358 53.53 2.68 -1.16
CA LEU A 358 54.34 1.55 -0.68
C LEU A 358 55.11 0.87 -1.83
N VAL A 359 54.46 0.66 -2.99
CA VAL A 359 55.11 0.10 -4.17
C VAL A 359 56.30 0.97 -4.58
N LYS A 360 56.13 2.29 -4.68
CA LYS A 360 57.23 3.19 -5.03
C LYS A 360 58.33 3.21 -3.96
N ALA A 361 57.97 3.20 -2.68
CA ALA A 361 58.95 3.16 -1.59
C ALA A 361 59.82 1.90 -1.64
N VAL A 362 59.22 0.74 -1.95
CA VAL A 362 59.95 -0.53 -2.14
C VAL A 362 60.86 -0.46 -3.38
N GLN A 363 60.41 0.14 -4.48
CA GLN A 363 61.24 0.34 -5.68
C GLN A 363 62.46 1.23 -5.39
N GLU A 364 62.25 2.33 -4.66
CA GLU A 364 63.33 3.22 -4.21
C GLU A 364 64.31 2.48 -3.29
N GLN A 365 63.79 1.71 -2.33
CA GLN A 365 64.61 0.90 -1.42
C GLN A 365 65.41 -0.17 -2.16
N GLN A 366 64.82 -0.83 -3.16
CA GLN A 366 65.49 -1.83 -3.99
C GLN A 366 66.67 -1.22 -4.75
N THR A 367 66.50 0.01 -5.26
CA THR A 367 67.57 0.76 -5.93
C THR A 367 68.73 1.04 -4.95
N GLU A 368 68.44 1.45 -3.71
CA GLU A 368 69.46 1.69 -2.69
C GLU A 368 70.21 0.40 -2.30
N ILE A 369 69.50 -0.72 -2.19
CA ILE A 369 70.09 -2.05 -1.93
C ILE A 369 71.06 -2.45 -3.04
N GLU A 370 70.71 -2.22 -4.30
CA GLU A 370 71.58 -2.52 -5.45
C GLU A 370 72.86 -1.68 -5.43
N VAL A 371 72.74 -0.38 -5.12
CA VAL A 371 73.90 0.51 -4.95
C VAL A 371 74.78 0.05 -3.78
N LEU A 372 74.20 -0.32 -2.64
CA LEU A 372 74.96 -0.81 -1.48
C LEU A 372 75.68 -2.12 -1.78
N LYS A 373 75.04 -3.06 -2.50
CA LYS A 373 75.67 -4.31 -2.95
C LYS A 373 76.85 -4.05 -3.89
N HIS A 374 76.71 -3.10 -4.82
CA HIS A 374 77.82 -2.73 -5.71
C HIS A 374 79.00 -2.17 -4.91
N LYS A 375 78.76 -1.23 -3.99
CA LYS A 375 79.82 -0.68 -3.14
C LYS A 375 80.51 -1.77 -2.31
N LEU A 376 79.75 -2.73 -1.78
CA LEU A 376 80.33 -3.85 -1.03
C LEU A 376 81.28 -4.69 -1.90
N SER A 377 80.90 -4.99 -3.14
CA SER A 377 81.78 -5.72 -4.08
C SER A 377 83.07 -4.95 -4.42
N GLU A 378 82.97 -3.62 -4.51
CA GLU A 378 84.12 -2.75 -4.74
C GLU A 378 85.06 -2.74 -3.52
N TYR A 379 84.50 -2.65 -2.31
CA TYR A 379 85.26 -2.77 -1.06
C TYR A 379 85.95 -4.13 -0.93
N GLU A 380 85.28 -5.22 -1.26
CA GLU A 380 85.88 -6.57 -1.24
C GLU A 380 87.06 -6.68 -2.22
N SER A 381 86.92 -6.13 -3.43
CA SER A 381 88.00 -6.07 -4.43
C SER A 381 89.18 -5.23 -3.96
N LEU A 382 88.92 -4.08 -3.33
CA LEU A 382 89.95 -3.21 -2.77
C LEU A 382 90.69 -3.90 -1.61
N ASN A 383 89.97 -4.59 -0.72
CA ASN A 383 90.56 -5.31 0.40
C ASN A 383 91.42 -6.50 -0.07
N ALA A 384 91.00 -7.21 -1.11
CA ALA A 384 91.81 -8.26 -1.74
C ALA A 384 93.13 -7.70 -2.30
N ARG A 385 93.08 -6.54 -2.96
CA ARG A 385 94.30 -5.84 -3.43
C ARG A 385 95.19 -5.41 -2.27
N LEU A 386 94.63 -4.86 -1.19
CA LEU A 386 95.40 -4.47 -0.01
C LEU A 386 96.13 -5.67 0.61
N ASN A 387 95.44 -6.79 0.81
CA ASN A 387 96.05 -8.02 1.33
C ASN A 387 97.20 -8.52 0.44
N SER A 388 97.05 -8.41 -0.89
CA SER A 388 98.13 -8.78 -1.82
C SER A 388 99.37 -7.87 -1.69
N LEU A 389 99.16 -6.56 -1.45
CA LEU A 389 100.24 -5.61 -1.21
C LEU A 389 100.93 -5.85 0.13
N GLU A 390 100.18 -6.14 1.19
CA GLU A 390 100.73 -6.50 2.51
C GLU A 390 101.55 -7.79 2.45
N ALA A 391 101.11 -8.79 1.67
CA ALA A 391 101.87 -10.01 1.44
C ALA A 391 103.19 -9.75 0.71
N LEU A 392 103.16 -8.92 -0.35
CA LEU A 392 104.36 -8.50 -1.06
C LEU A 392 105.33 -7.74 -0.16
N LEU A 393 104.84 -6.82 0.67
CA LEU A 393 105.64 -6.05 1.63
C LEU A 393 106.38 -6.95 2.62
N LYS A 394 105.67 -7.91 3.26
CA LYS A 394 106.29 -8.92 4.15
C LYS A 394 107.36 -9.74 3.42
N GLN A 395 107.12 -10.08 2.16
CA GLN A 395 108.10 -10.80 1.35
C GLN A 395 109.38 -9.98 1.16
N THR A 396 109.26 -8.70 0.78
CA THR A 396 110.40 -7.78 0.68
C THR A 396 111.14 -7.53 2.00
N GLU A 397 110.44 -7.51 3.14
CA GLU A 397 111.08 -7.40 4.46
C GLU A 397 111.89 -8.65 4.82
N SER A 398 111.41 -9.86 4.45
CA SER A 398 112.15 -11.11 4.64
C SER A 398 113.43 -11.21 3.81
N PHE A 399 113.44 -10.62 2.60
CA PHE A 399 114.63 -10.55 1.75
C PHE A 399 115.71 -9.61 2.33
N LYS A 400 115.33 -8.59 3.10
CA LYS A 400 116.29 -7.67 3.74
C LYS A 400 116.97 -8.24 4.99
N SER A 401 116.44 -9.29 5.61
CA SER A 401 117.04 -9.91 6.80
C SER A 401 118.02 -11.05 6.49
N THR A 402 118.16 -11.46 5.23
CA THR A 402 119.04 -12.57 4.80
C THR A 402 120.41 -12.10 4.27
N ASP A 403 120.61 -10.78 4.11
CA ASP A 403 121.86 -10.14 3.65
C ASP A 403 122.70 -9.54 4.80
N LYS A 404 122.65 -10.11 6.01
CA LYS A 404 123.52 -9.74 7.13
C LYS A 404 124.28 -10.91 7.71
#